data_AF-A0A6G6ITE8-F1
#
_entry.id   AF-A0A6G6ITE8-F1
#
_cell.length_a   1.000
_cell.length_b   1.000
_cell.length_c   1.000
_cell.angle_alpha   90.00
_cell.angle_beta   90.00
_cell.angle_gamma   90.00
#
_symmetry.space_group_name_H-M   'P 1'
#
loop_
_entity.id
_entity.type
_entity.pdbx_description
1 polymer ?
#
loop_
_entity_poly.entity_id
_entity_poly.type
_entity_poly.pdbx_seq_one_letter_code
_entity_poly.pdbx_strand_id
1 'polypeptide(L)'
;MNLLFSNSLKVSTLALCVGLSACSQFQSQDQAKAPDSAVAAAKPGTAHWWWPFGGDEEASAAAPAPQKKPVEAAKVADAGSQQPGGHWWWPFGVSDSKPGAEKAAKPQDTKVSKEWLDQHEKSLREAVAGSKFTVERRENALVLIAPVEGSFNPKRPELLLPITLAPLGNVAKMLQNDPESGVLVLGHSDSSGDKATNDKVSLQRAQAVSSIFRLSGLGADRLRLKGVGSSLPRADNASAEGRALNRRVEVLVTQRTSLLALAQAN
;
A
#
# COMPACT_ATOMS: atom_id res chain seq x y z
N MET A 1 -60.26 -2.81 -38.42
CA MET A 1 -60.14 -1.90 -39.57
C MET A 1 -59.09 -0.85 -39.25
N ASN A 2 -58.18 -0.68 -40.21
CA ASN A 2 -57.00 0.18 -40.29
C ASN A 2 -57.11 1.56 -39.61
N LEU A 3 -56.00 2.07 -39.07
CA LEU A 3 -55.15 3.01 -39.81
C LEU A 3 -53.79 3.24 -39.13
N LEU A 4 -52.76 3.11 -39.96
CA LEU A 4 -51.33 3.26 -39.70
C LEU A 4 -50.97 4.74 -39.54
N PHE A 5 -50.09 5.06 -38.59
CA PHE A 5 -49.33 6.32 -38.62
C PHE A 5 -47.84 6.01 -38.80
N SER A 6 -47.40 6.26 -40.03
CA SER A 6 -46.02 6.38 -40.47
C SER A 6 -45.44 7.68 -39.91
N ASN A 7 -44.21 7.67 -39.38
CA ASN A 7 -43.47 8.91 -39.15
C ASN A 7 -42.07 8.79 -39.74
N SER A 8 -41.83 9.67 -40.71
CA SER A 8 -40.76 9.66 -41.69
C SER A 8 -39.58 10.53 -41.24
N LEU A 9 -38.40 10.11 -41.69
CA LEU A 9 -37.07 10.69 -41.50
C LEU A 9 -36.99 12.19 -41.84
N LYS A 10 -36.18 12.94 -41.09
CA LYS A 10 -35.38 14.05 -41.63
C LYS A 10 -33.99 14.07 -40.99
N VAL A 11 -33.01 13.54 -41.71
CA VAL A 11 -31.58 13.79 -41.52
C VAL A 11 -31.27 15.09 -42.26
N SER A 12 -30.87 16.15 -41.55
CA SER A 12 -30.45 17.42 -42.16
C SER A 12 -28.93 17.47 -42.21
N THR A 13 -28.41 17.28 -43.41
CA THR A 13 -27.05 17.58 -43.83
C THR A 13 -26.90 19.10 -43.99
N LEU A 14 -25.91 19.73 -43.35
CA LEU A 14 -25.46 21.06 -43.73
C LEU A 14 -23.92 21.06 -43.81
N ALA A 15 -23.43 21.11 -45.04
CA ALA A 15 -22.06 21.48 -45.38
C ALA A 15 -22.07 22.96 -45.77
N LEU A 16 -21.12 23.77 -45.27
CA LEU A 16 -20.68 24.98 -45.95
C LEU A 16 -19.24 25.34 -45.60
N CYS A 17 -18.47 25.60 -46.66
CA CYS A 17 -17.05 25.90 -46.73
C CYS A 17 -16.71 27.37 -46.42
N VAL A 18 -15.41 27.67 -46.57
CA VAL A 18 -14.72 28.97 -46.76
C VAL A 18 -14.25 29.58 -45.42
N GLY A 19 -12.97 29.74 -45.11
CA GLY A 19 -11.77 29.93 -45.95
C GLY A 19 -11.27 31.36 -45.72
N LEU A 20 -10.21 31.57 -44.95
CA LEU A 20 -9.42 32.80 -44.99
C LEU A 20 -7.97 32.53 -44.63
N SER A 21 -7.15 32.80 -45.64
CA SER A 21 -5.71 32.83 -45.71
C SER A 21 -5.21 34.14 -45.11
N ALA A 22 -4.15 34.08 -44.29
CA ALA A 22 -3.27 35.23 -44.05
C ALA A 22 -1.86 34.72 -43.69
N CYS A 23 -0.96 34.85 -44.66
CA CYS A 23 0.49 34.78 -44.53
C CYS A 23 1.07 36.11 -44.01
N SER A 24 2.35 36.04 -43.64
CA SER A 24 3.29 37.10 -43.21
C SER A 24 3.33 37.31 -41.68
N GLN A 25 4.47 37.44 -41.01
CA GLN A 25 5.81 37.80 -41.45
C GLN A 25 6.83 37.17 -40.49
N PHE A 26 7.80 36.45 -41.04
CA PHE A 26 8.94 35.88 -40.32
C PHE A 26 10.11 36.86 -40.50
N GLN A 27 10.63 37.43 -39.41
CA GLN A 27 11.91 38.14 -39.40
C GLN A 27 12.81 37.48 -38.36
N SER A 28 13.80 36.76 -38.87
CA SER A 28 14.96 36.29 -38.12
C SER A 28 15.82 37.47 -37.70
N GLN A 29 16.25 37.48 -36.45
CA GLN A 29 17.52 38.08 -36.06
C GLN A 29 18.40 37.01 -35.43
N ASP A 30 19.43 36.64 -36.18
CA ASP A 30 20.63 36.00 -35.67
C ASP A 30 21.42 37.03 -34.85
N GLN A 31 21.72 36.71 -33.59
CA GLN A 31 22.98 37.09 -32.96
C GLN A 31 23.44 35.97 -32.03
N ALA A 32 24.69 35.60 -32.23
CA ALA A 32 25.37 34.45 -31.65
C ALA A 32 25.87 34.70 -30.22
N LYS A 33 26.36 33.60 -29.61
CA LYS A 33 27.49 33.53 -28.66
C LYS A 33 27.13 33.40 -27.16
N ALA A 34 27.07 32.15 -26.72
CA ALA A 34 27.60 31.69 -25.42
C ALA A 34 29.11 31.40 -25.58
N PRO A 35 29.94 31.17 -24.54
CA PRO A 35 29.60 30.85 -23.14
C PRO A 35 30.35 31.71 -22.11
N ASP A 36 29.94 31.65 -20.84
CA ASP A 36 30.89 31.41 -19.75
C ASP A 36 30.19 31.04 -18.45
N SER A 37 30.75 29.99 -17.87
CA SER A 37 30.44 29.37 -16.59
C SER A 37 30.82 30.24 -15.40
N ALA A 38 29.91 30.40 -14.44
CA ALA A 38 30.26 30.72 -13.07
C ALA A 38 29.47 29.83 -12.11
N VAL A 39 30.15 28.79 -11.64
CA VAL A 39 29.75 27.93 -10.54
C VAL A 39 29.89 28.75 -9.25
N ALA A 40 28.76 29.04 -8.59
CA ALA A 40 28.76 29.49 -7.20
C ALA A 40 28.29 28.33 -6.32
N ALA A 41 29.25 27.67 -5.70
CA ALA A 41 29.05 26.66 -4.68
C ALA A 41 28.54 27.32 -3.39
N ALA A 42 27.30 27.03 -3.01
CA ALA A 42 26.81 27.23 -1.65
C ALA A 42 26.65 25.85 -0.98
N LYS A 43 27.46 25.61 0.05
CA LYS A 43 27.35 24.42 0.92
C LYS A 43 26.09 24.50 1.80
N PRO A 44 25.54 23.36 2.22
CA PRO A 44 24.20 23.27 2.80
C PRO A 44 24.18 23.63 4.29
N GLY A 45 23.27 24.52 4.67
CA GLY A 45 22.89 24.79 6.06
C GLY A 45 21.67 23.95 6.43
N THR A 46 21.82 23.17 7.49
CA THR A 46 20.85 22.31 8.17
C THR A 46 19.73 23.08 8.87
N ALA A 47 18.50 22.56 8.83
CA ALA A 47 17.60 22.28 9.98
C ALA A 47 16.13 22.19 9.53
N HIS A 48 15.47 21.02 9.49
CA HIS A 48 14.90 20.19 10.58
C HIS A 48 13.37 20.38 10.72
N TRP A 49 12.59 19.35 10.37
CA TRP A 49 11.23 19.13 10.89
C TRP A 49 10.82 17.64 10.79
N TRP A 50 11.34 16.82 11.70
CA TRP A 50 10.61 15.71 12.35
C TRP A 50 11.32 15.37 13.68
N TRP A 51 10.57 14.80 14.63
CA TRP A 51 10.77 14.69 16.10
C TRP A 51 12.17 14.42 16.72
N PRO A 52 12.39 14.80 18.01
CA PRO A 52 13.69 14.93 18.67
C PRO A 52 14.00 13.76 19.62
N PHE A 53 14.96 12.91 19.26
CA PHE A 53 15.71 12.09 20.21
C PHE A 53 17.14 11.96 19.68
N GLY A 54 18.03 12.80 20.20
CA GLY A 54 19.43 12.81 19.82
C GLY A 54 20.08 14.09 20.31
N GLY A 55 20.41 14.13 21.60
CA GLY A 55 21.28 15.15 22.15
C GLY A 55 22.70 14.92 21.65
N ASP A 56 23.32 16.00 21.18
CA ASP A 56 24.73 16.08 20.85
C ASP A 56 25.55 15.97 22.13
N GLU A 57 26.59 15.12 22.19
CA GLU A 57 27.80 15.42 22.95
C GLU A 57 29.04 14.80 22.27
N GLU A 58 30.06 15.64 22.19
CA GLU A 58 31.34 15.48 21.52
C GLU A 58 32.29 14.51 22.22
N ALA A 59 33.21 13.95 21.45
CA ALA A 59 34.28 13.07 21.90
C ALA A 59 35.42 13.84 22.62
N SER A 60 35.95 13.26 23.70
CA SER A 60 37.25 13.59 24.30
C SER A 60 38.01 12.30 24.66
N ALA A 61 39.34 12.37 24.63
CA ALA A 61 40.29 11.28 24.41
C ALA A 61 40.88 10.59 25.69
N ALA A 62 41.27 9.31 25.49
CA ALA A 62 42.45 8.55 25.99
C ALA A 62 42.69 8.17 27.49
N ALA A 63 42.47 6.86 27.78
CA ALA A 63 43.30 5.82 28.50
C ALA A 63 43.66 5.95 30.02
N PRO A 64 44.07 4.86 30.75
CA PRO A 64 44.26 3.44 30.39
C PRO A 64 43.59 2.38 31.33
N ALA A 65 43.70 1.09 30.96
CA ALA A 65 43.21 -0.11 31.67
C ALA A 65 44.15 -0.62 32.80
N PRO A 66 43.66 -1.54 33.67
CA PRO A 66 44.43 -2.79 33.89
C PRO A 66 43.57 -4.07 33.95
N GLN A 67 44.23 -5.21 33.71
CA GLN A 67 43.69 -6.56 33.52
C GLN A 67 43.92 -7.51 34.74
N LYS A 68 43.29 -8.71 34.65
CA LYS A 68 43.65 -10.06 35.23
C LYS A 68 43.23 -10.31 36.69
N LYS A 69 42.74 -11.49 37.14
CA LYS A 69 42.75 -12.91 36.66
C LYS A 69 41.69 -13.73 37.47
N PRO A 70 41.44 -15.03 37.15
CA PRO A 70 40.26 -15.82 37.50
C PRO A 70 40.46 -16.74 38.71
N VAL A 71 39.36 -17.33 39.23
CA VAL A 71 39.44 -18.53 40.07
C VAL A 71 38.37 -19.55 39.66
N GLU A 72 38.84 -20.78 39.58
CA GLU A 72 38.22 -21.97 39.01
C GLU A 72 37.39 -22.76 40.05
N ALA A 73 36.62 -23.68 39.49
CA ALA A 73 35.71 -24.69 40.03
C ALA A 73 35.93 -25.27 41.45
N ALA A 74 34.81 -25.68 42.07
CA ALA A 74 34.74 -26.95 42.79
C ALA A 74 33.30 -27.53 42.74
N LYS A 75 33.19 -28.74 42.17
CA LYS A 75 32.05 -29.68 42.25
C LYS A 75 31.91 -30.23 43.68
N VAL A 76 30.70 -30.68 44.07
CA VAL A 76 30.34 -32.07 44.46
C VAL A 76 28.86 -32.14 44.88
N ALA A 77 28.06 -33.04 44.26
CA ALA A 77 27.40 -34.23 44.89
C ALA A 77 26.15 -33.86 45.74
N ASP A 78 25.04 -34.58 45.86
CA ASP A 78 24.49 -35.86 45.38
C ASP A 78 22.96 -35.81 45.64
N ALA A 79 22.24 -36.80 45.11
CA ALA A 79 20.81 -37.11 45.15
C ALA A 79 19.94 -36.73 46.38
N GLY A 80 18.64 -36.54 46.13
CA GLY A 80 17.62 -36.64 47.20
C GLY A 80 16.23 -36.05 46.90
N SER A 81 15.35 -36.88 46.34
CA SER A 81 13.91 -37.05 46.68
C SER A 81 13.00 -35.88 47.11
N GLN A 82 11.85 -35.81 46.42
CA GLN A 82 10.47 -35.64 46.95
C GLN A 82 10.07 -34.33 47.69
N GLN A 83 9.02 -33.69 47.13
CA GLN A 83 8.11 -32.71 47.78
C GLN A 83 7.48 -33.24 49.09
N PRO A 84 7.06 -32.41 50.08
CA PRO A 84 5.82 -31.61 49.96
C PRO A 84 5.69 -30.29 50.75
N GLY A 85 4.79 -29.43 50.27
CA GLY A 85 3.85 -28.59 51.04
C GLY A 85 4.38 -27.56 52.04
N GLY A 86 4.01 -26.29 51.85
CA GLY A 86 4.08 -25.31 52.94
C GLY A 86 4.12 -23.84 52.51
N HIS A 87 2.93 -23.24 52.41
CA HIS A 87 2.57 -21.85 52.72
C HIS A 87 3.68 -20.76 52.65
N TRP A 88 3.58 -19.88 51.64
CA TRP A 88 4.25 -18.58 51.62
C TRP A 88 3.19 -17.46 51.47
N TRP A 89 3.22 -16.55 52.44
CA TRP A 89 2.39 -15.36 52.68
C TRP A 89 2.17 -14.40 51.49
N TRP A 90 0.90 -14.01 51.26
CA TRP A 90 0.47 -12.74 50.64
C TRP A 90 -0.93 -12.36 51.23
N PRO A 91 -1.18 -11.11 51.64
CA PRO A 91 -2.44 -10.71 52.28
C PRO A 91 -3.31 -9.84 51.34
N PHE A 92 -3.81 -10.42 50.24
CA PHE A 92 -4.94 -9.84 49.52
C PHE A 92 -5.99 -10.95 49.36
N GLY A 93 -7.13 -10.75 50.02
CA GLY A 93 -8.13 -11.78 50.24
C GLY A 93 -8.62 -12.45 48.96
N VAL A 94 -8.79 -13.77 49.04
CA VAL A 94 -9.71 -14.50 48.18
C VAL A 94 -11.11 -14.00 48.52
N SER A 95 -11.56 -12.95 47.82
CA SER A 95 -12.98 -12.86 47.53
C SER A 95 -13.24 -13.89 46.43
N ASP A 96 -14.07 -14.88 46.74
CA ASP A 96 -14.68 -15.80 45.77
C ASP A 96 -15.59 -15.01 44.80
N SER A 97 -14.99 -14.16 43.99
CA SER A 97 -15.59 -13.61 42.80
C SER A 97 -15.27 -14.62 41.71
N LYS A 98 -16.15 -15.61 41.57
CA LYS A 98 -16.31 -16.44 40.38
C LYS A 98 -15.92 -15.59 39.17
N PRO A 99 -14.81 -15.89 38.46
CA PRO A 99 -14.60 -15.26 37.17
C PRO A 99 -15.79 -15.73 36.34
N GLY A 100 -16.74 -14.80 36.13
CA GLY A 100 -17.76 -14.97 35.12
C GLY A 100 -17.00 -15.41 33.89
N ALA A 101 -17.42 -16.54 33.32
CA ALA A 101 -16.86 -17.08 32.11
C ALA A 101 -16.88 -15.99 31.05
N GLU A 102 -15.81 -15.20 30.98
CA GLU A 102 -15.37 -14.55 29.76
C GLU A 102 -15.21 -15.71 28.82
N LYS A 103 -16.23 -15.84 27.97
CA LYS A 103 -16.29 -16.77 26.87
C LYS A 103 -14.90 -16.79 26.28
N ALA A 104 -14.22 -17.93 26.46
CA ALA A 104 -13.01 -18.26 25.73
C ALA A 104 -13.24 -17.78 24.30
N ALA A 105 -12.46 -16.78 23.89
CA ALA A 105 -12.50 -16.28 22.54
C ALA A 105 -12.24 -17.49 21.65
N LYS A 106 -13.31 -17.96 20.99
CA LYS A 106 -13.24 -19.07 20.06
C LYS A 106 -12.10 -18.76 19.09
N PRO A 107 -11.27 -19.75 18.69
CA PRO A 107 -10.33 -19.53 17.61
C PRO A 107 -11.15 -18.99 16.45
N GLN A 108 -10.97 -17.71 16.13
CA GLN A 108 -11.75 -17.07 15.10
C GLN A 108 -11.32 -17.73 13.80
N ASP A 109 -12.22 -18.50 13.20
CA ASP A 109 -11.99 -19.10 11.90
C ASP A 109 -11.53 -17.98 10.97
N THR A 110 -10.25 -18.02 10.59
CA THR A 110 -9.57 -16.96 9.83
C THR A 110 -10.04 -16.92 8.37
N LYS A 111 -11.12 -17.63 8.07
CA LYS A 111 -11.71 -17.81 6.75
C LYS A 111 -12.85 -16.81 6.60
N VAL A 112 -12.71 -15.96 5.60
CA VAL A 112 -13.76 -15.00 5.24
C VAL A 112 -14.98 -15.77 4.74
N SER A 113 -16.18 -15.40 5.19
CA SER A 113 -17.40 -16.09 4.75
C SER A 113 -17.66 -15.85 3.26
N LYS A 114 -18.18 -16.88 2.58
CA LYS A 114 -18.46 -16.82 1.15
C LYS A 114 -19.46 -15.72 0.82
N GLU A 115 -20.47 -15.57 1.68
CA GLU A 115 -21.53 -14.57 1.56
C GLU A 115 -20.98 -13.15 1.70
N TRP A 116 -20.01 -12.94 2.60
CA TRP A 116 -19.35 -11.64 2.74
C TRP A 116 -18.61 -11.27 1.46
N LEU A 117 -17.86 -12.21 0.87
CA LEU A 117 -17.17 -11.99 -0.40
C LEU A 117 -18.17 -11.68 -1.53
N ASP A 118 -19.27 -12.43 -1.63
CA ASP A 118 -20.28 -12.23 -2.68
C ASP A 118 -20.91 -10.83 -2.63
N GLN A 119 -21.26 -10.38 -1.42
CA GLN A 119 -21.84 -9.04 -1.20
C GLN A 119 -20.86 -7.93 -1.55
N HIS A 120 -19.61 -8.03 -1.07
CA HIS A 120 -18.58 -7.02 -1.31
C HIS A 120 -18.10 -7.00 -2.75
N GLU A 121 -18.11 -8.14 -3.44
CA GLU A 121 -17.67 -8.27 -4.84
C GLU A 121 -18.55 -7.44 -5.78
N LYS A 122 -19.87 -7.46 -5.55
CA LYS A 122 -20.82 -6.64 -6.32
C LYS A 122 -20.56 -5.16 -6.12
N SER A 123 -20.50 -4.70 -4.88
CA SER A 123 -20.26 -3.29 -4.56
C SER A 123 -18.88 -2.81 -5.05
N LEU A 124 -17.86 -3.68 -4.97
CA LEU A 124 -16.52 -3.36 -5.46
C LEU A 124 -16.51 -3.19 -6.98
N ARG A 125 -17.21 -4.05 -7.74
CA ARG A 125 -17.33 -3.91 -9.19
C ARG A 125 -18.09 -2.65 -9.60
N GLU A 126 -19.15 -2.30 -8.89
CA GLU A 126 -19.91 -1.07 -9.12
C GLU A 126 -19.05 0.17 -8.85
N ALA A 127 -18.27 0.16 -7.76
CA ALA A 127 -17.41 1.28 -7.37
C ALA A 127 -16.32 1.60 -8.41
N VAL A 128 -15.86 0.59 -9.13
CA VAL A 128 -14.77 0.71 -10.14
C VAL A 128 -15.28 0.64 -11.57
N ALA A 129 -16.59 0.63 -11.79
CA ALA A 129 -17.20 0.61 -13.11
C ALA A 129 -16.70 1.80 -13.95
N GLY A 130 -16.38 1.54 -15.22
CA GLY A 130 -15.83 2.54 -16.15
C GLY A 130 -14.35 2.85 -15.96
N SER A 131 -13.67 2.22 -15.00
CA SER A 131 -12.22 2.30 -14.85
C SER A 131 -11.49 1.15 -15.56
N LYS A 132 -10.15 1.20 -15.57
CA LYS A 132 -9.29 0.11 -16.05
C LYS A 132 -9.02 -0.96 -15.00
N PHE A 133 -9.64 -0.87 -13.82
CA PHE A 133 -9.36 -1.80 -12.74
C PHE A 133 -10.12 -3.11 -12.95
N THR A 134 -9.50 -4.21 -12.56
CA THR A 134 -10.14 -5.54 -12.59
C THR A 134 -10.37 -6.04 -11.17
N VAL A 135 -11.45 -6.80 -10.97
CA VAL A 135 -11.79 -7.40 -9.67
C VAL A 135 -11.72 -8.92 -9.79
N GLU A 136 -10.87 -9.52 -8.96
CA GLU A 136 -10.67 -10.96 -8.87
C GLU A 136 -10.99 -11.48 -7.49
N ARG A 137 -11.49 -12.71 -7.43
CA ARG A 137 -11.75 -13.39 -6.16
C ARG A 137 -10.62 -14.35 -5.83
N ARG A 138 -10.08 -14.23 -4.61
CA ARG A 138 -9.16 -15.21 -4.01
C ARG A 138 -9.84 -15.84 -2.79
N GLU A 139 -9.25 -16.91 -2.25
CA GLU A 139 -9.86 -17.73 -1.20
C GLU A 139 -10.36 -16.91 0.01
N ASN A 140 -9.59 -15.91 0.46
CA ASN A 140 -9.92 -15.10 1.64
C ASN A 140 -9.94 -13.58 1.38
N ALA A 141 -9.98 -13.16 0.12
CA ALA A 141 -9.95 -11.73 -0.22
C ALA A 141 -10.51 -11.46 -1.62
N LEU A 142 -11.05 -10.26 -1.79
CA LEU A 142 -11.32 -9.66 -3.09
C LEU A 142 -10.12 -8.83 -3.50
N VAL A 143 -9.61 -9.03 -4.70
CA VAL A 143 -8.41 -8.36 -5.20
C VAL A 143 -8.80 -7.41 -6.32
N LEU A 144 -8.66 -6.13 -6.04
CA LEU A 144 -8.76 -5.08 -7.04
C LEU A 144 -7.37 -4.85 -7.64
N ILE A 145 -7.22 -5.06 -8.94
CA ILE A 145 -5.97 -4.83 -9.66
C ILE A 145 -6.03 -3.51 -10.39
N ALA A 146 -5.15 -2.59 -10.01
CA ALA A 146 -4.89 -1.35 -10.72
C ALA A 146 -3.61 -1.50 -11.56
N PRO A 147 -3.71 -1.61 -12.90
CA PRO A 147 -2.52 -1.65 -13.76
C PRO A 147 -1.78 -0.32 -13.65
N VAL A 148 -0.44 -0.35 -13.70
CA VAL A 148 0.36 0.88 -13.59
C VAL A 148 0.09 1.81 -14.77
N GLU A 149 0.00 1.24 -15.97
CA GLU A 149 -0.32 1.94 -17.21
C GLU A 149 -1.73 2.53 -17.16
N GLY A 150 -1.80 3.86 -17.12
CA GLY A 150 -3.06 4.59 -17.03
C GLY A 150 -3.54 4.83 -15.59
N SER A 151 -2.83 4.31 -14.58
CA SER A 151 -3.09 4.65 -13.17
C SER A 151 -2.10 5.62 -12.56
N PHE A 152 -0.84 5.54 -12.99
CA PHE A 152 0.25 6.34 -12.45
C PHE A 152 0.90 7.20 -13.52
N ASN A 153 1.58 8.25 -13.08
CA ASN A 153 2.46 9.01 -13.94
C ASN A 153 3.69 8.16 -14.33
N PRO A 154 4.04 8.04 -15.63
CA PRO A 154 5.16 7.20 -16.08
C PRO A 154 6.52 7.58 -15.49
N LYS A 155 6.71 8.86 -15.12
CA LYS A 155 7.98 9.38 -14.58
C LYS A 155 7.99 9.50 -13.06
N ARG A 156 6.83 9.34 -12.40
CA ARG A 156 6.63 9.61 -10.97
C ARG A 156 5.78 8.48 -10.37
N PRO A 157 6.39 7.40 -9.86
CA PRO A 157 5.65 6.25 -9.33
C PRO A 157 4.78 6.56 -8.10
N GLU A 158 5.08 7.64 -7.39
CA GLU A 158 4.30 8.15 -6.26
C GLU A 158 3.07 8.96 -6.64
N LEU A 159 2.89 9.31 -7.93
CA LEU A 159 1.79 10.16 -8.39
C LEU A 159 0.74 9.36 -9.17
N LEU A 160 -0.46 9.30 -8.60
CA LEU A 160 -1.66 8.80 -9.25
C LEU A 160 -2.21 9.80 -10.28
N LEU A 161 -2.81 9.29 -11.34
CA LEU A 161 -3.51 10.11 -12.32
C LEU A 161 -4.91 10.49 -11.80
N PRO A 162 -5.45 11.67 -12.17
CA PRO A 162 -6.78 12.10 -11.72
C PRO A 162 -7.89 11.08 -12.01
N ILE A 163 -7.81 10.38 -13.16
CA ILE A 163 -8.78 9.36 -13.57
C ILE A 163 -8.90 8.18 -12.59
N THR A 164 -7.87 7.92 -11.79
CA THR A 164 -7.90 6.84 -10.77
C THR A 164 -8.47 7.25 -9.44
N LEU A 165 -8.54 8.56 -9.16
CA LEU A 165 -8.93 9.04 -7.85
C LEU A 165 -10.39 8.75 -7.55
N ALA A 166 -11.28 8.91 -8.54
CA ALA A 166 -12.71 8.65 -8.36
C ALA A 166 -13.02 7.17 -8.07
N PRO A 167 -12.54 6.18 -8.85
CA PRO A 167 -12.73 4.76 -8.53
C PRO A 167 -12.17 4.38 -7.15
N LEU A 168 -10.92 4.76 -6.82
CA LEU A 168 -10.33 4.46 -5.51
C LEU A 168 -11.10 5.14 -4.36
N GLY A 169 -11.58 6.37 -4.57
CA GLY A 169 -12.40 7.09 -3.61
C GLY A 169 -13.75 6.42 -3.37
N ASN A 170 -14.39 5.87 -4.41
CA ASN A 170 -15.63 5.11 -4.27
C ASN A 170 -15.42 3.83 -3.44
N VAL A 171 -14.33 3.09 -3.70
CA VAL A 171 -13.96 1.92 -2.90
C VAL A 171 -13.66 2.32 -1.46
N ALA A 172 -12.92 3.41 -1.24
CA ALA A 172 -12.61 3.89 0.11
C ALA A 172 -13.87 4.29 0.90
N LYS A 173 -14.86 4.91 0.26
CA LYS A 173 -16.16 5.24 0.87
C LYS A 173 -16.96 3.99 1.23
N MET A 174 -17.00 3.01 0.33
CA MET A 174 -17.64 1.72 0.59
C MET A 174 -17.06 1.06 1.86
N LEU A 175 -15.73 1.03 1.98
CA LEU A 175 -15.03 0.40 3.11
C LEU A 175 -15.11 1.18 4.43
N GLN A 176 -15.38 2.48 4.38
CA GLN A 176 -15.69 3.24 5.61
C GLN A 176 -17.01 2.81 6.23
N ASN A 177 -18.00 2.51 5.38
CA ASN A 177 -19.33 2.11 5.84
C ASN A 177 -19.36 0.67 6.37
N ASP A 178 -18.34 -0.14 6.09
CA ASP A 178 -18.16 -1.46 6.67
C ASP A 178 -16.95 -1.48 7.62
N PRO A 179 -17.12 -1.32 8.95
CA PRO A 179 -16.01 -1.37 9.88
C PRO A 179 -15.29 -2.73 9.88
N GLU A 180 -15.98 -3.83 9.58
CA GLU A 180 -15.37 -5.17 9.66
C GLU A 180 -14.41 -5.46 8.49
N SER A 181 -14.32 -4.58 7.48
CA SER A 181 -13.36 -4.73 6.39
C SER A 181 -11.94 -4.27 6.74
N GLY A 182 -10.96 -4.97 6.17
CA GLY A 182 -9.53 -4.64 6.18
C GLY A 182 -8.98 -4.57 4.76
N VAL A 183 -7.91 -3.79 4.59
CA VAL A 183 -7.27 -3.52 3.29
C VAL A 183 -5.78 -3.79 3.37
N LEU A 184 -5.28 -4.60 2.45
CA LEU A 184 -3.85 -4.77 2.18
C LEU A 184 -3.54 -4.25 0.77
N VAL A 185 -2.59 -3.33 0.67
CA VAL A 185 -2.13 -2.77 -0.62
C VAL A 185 -0.77 -3.36 -0.97
N LEU A 186 -0.69 -4.09 -2.07
CA LEU A 186 0.55 -4.66 -2.59
C LEU A 186 0.98 -3.92 -3.86
N GLY A 187 2.18 -3.35 -3.85
CA GLY A 187 2.80 -2.81 -5.04
C GLY A 187 3.67 -3.85 -5.73
N HIS A 188 3.54 -3.98 -7.05
CA HIS A 188 4.34 -4.89 -7.88
C HIS A 188 5.13 -4.11 -8.94
N SER A 189 6.25 -4.67 -9.36
CA SER A 189 7.03 -4.26 -10.52
C SER A 189 7.20 -5.43 -11.49
N ASP A 190 7.70 -5.14 -12.69
CA ASP A 190 8.29 -6.17 -13.53
C ASP A 190 9.72 -6.47 -13.07
N SER A 191 10.38 -7.45 -13.70
CA SER A 191 11.78 -7.80 -13.39
C SER A 191 12.79 -6.90 -14.13
N SER A 192 12.37 -5.76 -14.67
CA SER A 192 13.25 -4.83 -15.37
C SER A 192 14.05 -4.03 -14.34
N GLY A 193 15.37 -3.96 -14.47
CA GLY A 193 16.24 -3.21 -13.55
C GLY A 193 16.60 -3.97 -12.27
N ASP A 194 17.23 -3.28 -11.32
CA ASP A 194 17.72 -3.88 -10.09
C ASP A 194 16.61 -4.08 -9.04
N LYS A 195 16.86 -5.01 -8.11
CA LYS A 195 15.90 -5.36 -7.07
C LYS A 195 15.55 -4.17 -6.16
N ALA A 196 16.53 -3.37 -5.76
CA ALA A 196 16.31 -2.28 -4.80
C ALA A 196 15.43 -1.18 -5.40
N THR A 197 15.64 -0.85 -6.68
CA THR A 197 14.80 0.08 -7.43
C THR A 197 13.37 -0.43 -7.55
N ASN A 198 13.21 -1.72 -7.88
CA ASN A 198 11.90 -2.36 -8.00
C ASN A 198 11.14 -2.39 -6.67
N ASP A 199 11.80 -2.77 -5.59
CA ASP A 199 11.24 -2.75 -4.23
C ASP A 199 10.79 -1.33 -3.87
N LYS A 200 11.63 -0.32 -4.11
CA LYS A 200 11.32 1.09 -3.82
C LYS A 200 10.12 1.60 -4.62
N VAL A 201 10.12 1.41 -5.94
CA VAL A 201 9.04 1.88 -6.82
C VAL A 201 7.72 1.21 -6.48
N SER A 202 7.75 -0.09 -6.21
CA SER A 202 6.57 -0.86 -5.81
C SER A 202 6.00 -0.34 -4.48
N LEU A 203 6.85 -0.07 -3.49
CA LEU A 203 6.45 0.51 -2.21
C LEU A 203 5.85 1.91 -2.36
N GLN A 204 6.45 2.78 -3.17
CA GLN A 204 5.95 4.14 -3.42
C GLN A 204 4.54 4.12 -4.03
N ARG A 205 4.29 3.21 -4.98
CA ARG A 205 2.96 3.02 -5.58
C ARG A 205 1.94 2.53 -4.56
N ALA A 206 2.31 1.56 -3.74
CA ALA A 206 1.46 1.07 -2.66
C ALA A 206 1.13 2.18 -1.65
N GLN A 207 2.12 3.01 -1.29
CA GLN A 207 1.92 4.17 -0.43
C GLN A 207 0.95 5.20 -1.04
N ALA A 208 1.10 5.52 -2.33
CA ALA A 208 0.21 6.47 -3.01
C ALA A 208 -1.25 6.01 -2.97
N VAL A 209 -1.51 4.73 -3.27
CA VAL A 209 -2.85 4.14 -3.21
C VAL A 209 -3.37 4.09 -1.77
N SER A 210 -2.53 3.66 -0.81
CA SER A 210 -2.90 3.60 0.62
C SER A 210 -3.29 4.98 1.18
N SER A 211 -2.70 6.06 0.66
CA SER A 211 -2.98 7.42 1.09
C SER A 211 -4.41 7.84 0.79
N ILE A 212 -5.00 7.35 -0.31
CA ILE A 212 -6.41 7.59 -0.63
C ILE A 212 -7.31 6.99 0.44
N PHE A 213 -7.05 5.74 0.86
CA PHE A 213 -7.82 5.08 1.92
C PHE A 213 -7.68 5.79 3.28
N ARG A 214 -6.46 6.19 3.64
CA ARG A 214 -6.21 6.96 4.87
C ARG A 214 -6.92 8.30 4.87
N LEU A 215 -6.77 9.08 3.79
CA LEU A 215 -7.41 10.39 3.65
C LEU A 215 -8.93 10.31 3.64
N SER A 216 -9.47 9.17 3.22
CA SER A 216 -10.90 8.93 3.27
C SER A 216 -11.37 8.57 4.68
N GLY A 217 -10.48 8.24 5.63
CA GLY A 217 -10.83 7.97 7.03
C GLY A 217 -10.68 6.50 7.44
N LEU A 218 -10.03 5.66 6.64
CA LEU A 218 -9.78 4.27 7.02
C LEU A 218 -8.74 4.21 8.16
N GLY A 219 -9.10 3.52 9.25
CA GLY A 219 -8.26 3.37 10.45
C GLY A 219 -6.92 2.69 10.16
N ALA A 220 -5.88 3.07 10.91
CA ALA A 220 -4.52 2.55 10.75
C ALA A 220 -4.40 1.05 11.12
N ASP A 221 -5.31 0.52 11.92
CA ASP A 221 -5.46 -0.89 12.26
C ASP A 221 -6.04 -1.72 11.10
N ARG A 222 -6.74 -1.07 10.16
CA ARG A 222 -7.45 -1.69 9.03
C ARG A 222 -6.71 -1.61 7.71
N LEU A 223 -5.57 -0.91 7.68
CA LEU A 223 -4.80 -0.68 6.48
C LEU A 223 -3.37 -1.19 6.65
N ARG A 224 -2.94 -2.01 5.70
CA ARG A 224 -1.57 -2.48 5.55
C ARG A 224 -1.10 -2.24 4.12
N LEU A 225 0.21 -2.08 3.95
CA LEU A 225 0.80 -1.92 2.63
C LEU A 225 2.16 -2.62 2.58
N LYS A 226 2.55 -3.11 1.40
CA LYS A 226 3.85 -3.73 1.15
C LYS A 226 4.26 -3.49 -0.30
N GLY A 227 5.54 -3.19 -0.52
CA GLY A 227 6.15 -3.25 -1.85
C GLY A 227 6.80 -4.62 -2.02
N VAL A 228 6.32 -5.42 -2.97
CA VAL A 228 6.88 -6.76 -3.24
C VAL A 228 7.83 -6.78 -4.44
N GLY A 229 8.06 -5.63 -5.09
CA GLY A 229 8.91 -5.52 -6.26
C GLY A 229 8.51 -6.55 -7.33
N SER A 230 9.48 -7.29 -7.83
CA SER A 230 9.31 -8.32 -8.86
C SER A 230 9.13 -9.74 -8.31
N SER A 231 9.00 -9.92 -6.98
CA SER A 231 9.03 -11.26 -6.36
C SER A 231 7.77 -12.09 -6.60
N LEU A 232 6.64 -11.45 -6.92
CA LEU A 232 5.36 -12.09 -7.18
C LEU A 232 4.86 -11.76 -8.61
N PRO A 233 5.52 -12.31 -9.66
CA PRO A 233 5.11 -12.11 -11.04
C PRO A 233 3.78 -12.83 -11.31
N ARG A 234 2.92 -12.17 -12.10
CA ARG A 234 1.63 -12.70 -12.55
C ARG A 234 1.72 -13.31 -13.95
N ALA A 235 2.62 -12.79 -14.77
CA ALA A 235 2.91 -13.27 -16.11
C ALA A 235 4.42 -13.35 -16.31
N ASP A 236 4.83 -14.00 -17.40
CA ASP A 236 6.23 -14.09 -17.78
C ASP A 236 6.83 -12.69 -18.03
N ASN A 237 8.04 -12.46 -17.56
CA ASN A 237 8.75 -11.20 -17.77
C ASN A 237 9.48 -11.13 -19.12
N ALA A 238 9.55 -12.23 -19.88
CA ALA A 238 10.18 -12.23 -21.19
C ALA A 238 9.43 -11.35 -22.21
N SER A 239 8.09 -11.37 -22.19
CA SER A 239 7.27 -10.58 -23.12
C SER A 239 6.95 -9.18 -22.60
N ALA A 240 6.73 -8.22 -23.50
CA ALA A 240 6.38 -6.85 -23.12
C ALA A 240 4.99 -6.79 -22.47
N GLU A 241 4.07 -7.61 -22.98
CA GLU A 241 2.71 -7.79 -22.48
C GLU A 241 2.73 -8.37 -21.06
N GLY A 242 3.54 -9.40 -20.81
CA GLY A 242 3.66 -10.01 -19.50
C GLY A 242 4.27 -9.07 -18.46
N ARG A 243 5.27 -8.27 -18.85
CA ARG A 243 5.79 -7.20 -17.97
C ARG A 243 4.74 -6.15 -17.64
N ALA A 244 3.87 -5.77 -18.59
CA ALA A 244 2.77 -4.85 -18.32
C ALA A 244 1.77 -5.41 -17.30
N LEU A 245 1.44 -6.70 -17.38
CA LEU A 245 0.60 -7.37 -16.37
C LEU A 245 1.27 -7.45 -14.98
N ASN A 246 2.60 -7.50 -14.94
CA ASN A 246 3.35 -7.52 -13.68
C ASN A 246 3.38 -6.15 -13.00
N ARG A 247 3.42 -5.06 -13.76
CA ARG A 247 3.38 -3.69 -13.23
C ARG A 247 1.96 -3.32 -12.79
N ARG A 248 1.63 -3.60 -11.54
CA ARG A 248 0.31 -3.36 -10.97
C ARG A 248 0.37 -2.99 -9.49
N VAL A 249 -0.72 -2.45 -8.98
CA VAL A 249 -1.02 -2.41 -7.55
C VAL A 249 -2.24 -3.27 -7.29
N GLU A 250 -2.13 -4.20 -6.34
CA GLU A 250 -3.24 -5.01 -5.86
C GLU A 250 -3.78 -4.40 -4.56
N VAL A 251 -5.08 -4.13 -4.50
CA VAL A 251 -5.78 -3.76 -3.28
C VAL A 251 -6.62 -4.96 -2.87
N LEU A 252 -6.17 -5.66 -1.83
CA LEU A 252 -6.84 -6.82 -1.28
C LEU A 252 -7.79 -6.35 -0.18
N VAL A 253 -9.07 -6.62 -0.37
CA VAL A 253 -10.15 -6.34 0.57
C VAL A 253 -10.55 -7.65 1.23
N THR A 254 -10.49 -7.69 2.56
CA THR A 254 -10.74 -8.88 3.38
C THR A 254 -11.43 -8.47 4.67
N GLN A 255 -11.75 -9.41 5.55
CA GLN A 255 -12.19 -9.07 6.91
C GLN A 255 -11.01 -8.58 7.75
N ARG A 256 -11.27 -7.68 8.68
CA ARG A 256 -10.24 -7.10 9.56
C ARG A 256 -9.50 -8.17 10.35
N THR A 257 -10.22 -9.21 10.78
CA THR A 257 -9.67 -10.36 11.53
C THR A 257 -8.66 -11.18 10.71
N SER A 258 -8.86 -11.31 9.39
CA SER A 258 -7.97 -12.04 8.49
C SER A 258 -6.84 -11.18 7.88
N LEU A 259 -6.86 -9.86 8.07
CA LEU A 259 -5.91 -8.93 7.47
C LEU A 259 -4.45 -9.22 7.84
N LEU A 260 -4.17 -9.55 9.10
CA LEU A 260 -2.80 -9.82 9.56
C LEU A 260 -2.24 -11.11 8.95
N ALA A 261 -3.05 -12.17 8.90
CA ALA A 261 -2.67 -13.42 8.26
C ALA A 261 -2.39 -13.21 6.76
N LEU A 262 -3.24 -12.43 6.08
CA LEU A 262 -3.06 -12.08 4.68
C LEU A 262 -1.77 -11.27 4.44
N ALA A 263 -1.47 -10.31 5.31
CA ALA A 263 -0.26 -9.49 5.22
C ALA A 263 1.03 -10.27 5.48
N GLN A 264 0.97 -11.37 6.24
CA GLN A 264 2.11 -12.25 6.49
C GLN A 264 2.33 -13.24 5.34
N ALA A 265 1.27 -13.65 4.64
CA ALA A 265 1.33 -14.61 3.55
C ALA A 265 1.87 -14.04 2.22
N ASN A 266 1.94 -12.70 2.09
CA ASN A 266 2.40 -11.99 0.88
C ASN A 266 3.62 -11.14 1.22
#